data_AF-A0A0F9WGP8-F1
#
_entry.id   AF-A0A0F9WGP8-F1
#
_cell.length_a   1.000
_cell.length_b   1.000
_cell.length_c   1.000
_cell.angle_alpha   90.00
_cell.angle_beta   90.00
_cell.angle_gamma   90.00
#
_symmetry.space_group_name_H-M   'P 1'
#
loop_
_entity.id
_entity.type
_entity.pdbx_description
1 polymer ?
#
loop_
_entity_poly.entity_id
_entity_poly.type
_entity_poly.pdbx_seq_one_letter_code
_entity_poly.pdbx_strand_id
1 'polypeptide(L)'
;MFSPQIKEGKVKKRILDYLIMFVLVIFVSSAAAVYQNDIHKFVRIVFPQVTFGVGAEIDQGFTLDGNTEDFYGCLDDSADTFILGLGAACGTTPAVTISDSGTAVPTVKLTGQISPVAIDTGASTAITLTGADCGLKTTIKDATPTIAYTLPAVSITGCSFEFVLGIDITADHTITAAAVSIIDGQMDINGTYLQCENEDAFTFKANAALVGAWTKVYSDGVKWNVRGASTGGTSITCTT
;
A
#
# COMPACT_ATOMS: atom_id res chain seq x y z
N MET A 1 -48.08 57.29 42.51
CA MET A 1 -47.77 55.97 41.91
C MET A 1 -47.79 56.13 40.40
N PHE A 2 -46.62 56.23 39.76
CA PHE A 2 -46.50 56.36 38.31
C PHE A 2 -46.75 55.00 37.65
N SER A 3 -47.78 54.92 36.82
CA SER A 3 -48.04 53.75 35.95
C SER A 3 -47.26 53.95 34.64
N PRO A 4 -46.39 53.02 34.20
CA PRO A 4 -45.68 53.18 32.95
C PRO A 4 -46.61 52.82 31.79
N GLN A 5 -47.15 53.84 31.13
CA GLN A 5 -47.84 53.71 29.85
C GLN A 5 -46.84 53.32 28.76
N ILE A 6 -46.75 52.03 28.44
CA ILE A 6 -46.01 51.56 27.26
C ILE A 6 -46.80 52.02 26.03
N LYS A 7 -46.27 53.02 25.32
CA LYS A 7 -46.88 53.59 24.11
C LYS A 7 -47.17 52.50 23.07
N GLU A 8 -48.45 52.18 22.85
CA GLU A 8 -48.96 51.14 21.93
C GLU A 8 -48.40 51.26 20.49
N GLY A 9 -48.01 52.46 20.05
CA GLY A 9 -47.39 52.69 18.74
C GLY A 9 -46.02 52.04 18.55
N LYS A 10 -45.25 51.81 19.63
CA LYS A 10 -43.94 51.12 19.53
C LYS A 10 -44.07 49.60 19.44
N VAL A 11 -45.15 49.02 19.96
CA VAL A 11 -45.39 47.57 19.94
C VAL A 11 -45.86 47.11 18.56
N LYS A 12 -46.75 47.88 17.91
CA LYS A 12 -47.22 47.58 16.54
C LYS A 12 -46.10 47.62 15.50
N LYS A 13 -45.15 48.57 15.61
CA LYS A 13 -43.99 48.64 14.71
C LYS A 13 -43.08 47.42 14.86
N ARG A 14 -42.80 46.99 16.10
CA ARG A 14 -41.97 45.80 16.35
C ARG A 14 -42.65 44.50 15.88
N ILE A 15 -43.97 44.36 16.08
CA ILE A 15 -44.71 43.21 15.57
C ILE A 15 -44.73 43.20 14.04
N LEU A 16 -44.91 44.35 13.39
CA LEU A 16 -44.88 44.45 11.93
C LEU A 16 -43.47 44.19 11.36
N ASP A 17 -42.42 44.64 12.04
CA ASP A 17 -41.02 44.36 11.69
C ASP A 17 -40.71 42.85 11.84
N TYR A 18 -41.19 42.19 12.90
CA TYR A 18 -41.06 40.73 13.07
C TYR A 18 -41.93 39.94 12.09
N LEU A 19 -43.13 40.41 11.74
CA LEU A 19 -44.01 39.76 10.77
C LEU A 19 -43.45 39.85 9.35
N ILE A 20 -42.84 40.99 8.98
CA ILE A 20 -42.13 41.16 7.70
C ILE A 20 -40.87 40.28 7.67
N MET A 21 -40.14 40.17 8.78
CA MET A 21 -38.97 39.29 8.86
C MET A 21 -39.37 37.79 8.81
N PHE A 22 -40.49 37.41 9.42
CA PHE A 22 -41.01 36.04 9.41
C PHE A 22 -41.61 35.65 8.04
N VAL A 23 -42.23 36.60 7.34
CA VAL A 23 -42.75 36.40 5.97
C VAL A 23 -41.62 36.38 4.93
N LEU A 24 -40.53 37.14 5.13
CA LEU A 24 -39.34 37.08 4.28
C LEU A 24 -38.58 35.75 4.42
N VAL A 25 -38.66 35.10 5.59
CA VAL A 25 -38.04 33.78 5.83
C VAL A 25 -38.87 32.62 5.27
N ILE A 26 -40.19 32.78 5.08
CA ILE A 26 -41.08 31.69 4.62
C ILE A 26 -41.23 31.63 3.09
N PHE A 27 -40.88 32.69 2.36
CA PHE A 27 -40.87 32.71 0.88
C PHE A 27 -39.51 32.40 0.24
N VAL A 28 -38.66 31.62 0.92
CA VAL A 28 -37.49 30.98 0.28
C VAL A 28 -37.61 29.46 0.39
N SER A 29 -38.77 28.90 0.04
CA SER A 29 -39.02 27.45 0.06
C SER A 29 -39.30 26.83 -1.32
N SER A 30 -39.06 27.56 -2.42
CA SER A 30 -38.99 26.96 -3.76
C SER A 30 -37.79 27.40 -4.61
N ALA A 31 -36.91 28.23 -4.04
CA ALA A 31 -35.60 28.56 -4.62
C ALA A 31 -34.42 28.09 -3.74
N ALA A 32 -34.69 27.31 -2.69
CA ALA A 32 -33.68 26.75 -1.78
C ALA A 32 -32.78 25.66 -2.42
N ALA A 33 -32.92 25.38 -3.72
CA ALA A 33 -32.03 24.48 -4.46
C ALA A 33 -30.98 25.22 -5.32
N VAL A 34 -30.99 26.55 -5.40
CA VAL A 34 -30.15 27.29 -6.37
C VAL A 34 -29.12 28.22 -5.74
N TYR A 35 -29.18 28.50 -4.42
CA TYR A 35 -28.26 29.46 -3.79
C TYR A 35 -27.51 28.92 -2.56
N GLN A 36 -27.14 27.64 -2.60
CA GLN A 36 -26.29 27.03 -1.56
C GLN A 36 -25.11 26.23 -2.14
N ASN A 37 -24.97 26.16 -3.47
CA ASN A 37 -24.05 25.24 -4.13
C ASN A 37 -22.71 25.85 -4.58
N ASP A 38 -22.39 27.12 -4.27
CA ASP A 38 -21.16 27.76 -4.78
C ASP A 38 -20.28 28.48 -3.75
N ILE A 39 -20.52 28.31 -2.43
CA ILE A 39 -19.62 28.89 -1.41
C ILE A 39 -18.41 27.97 -1.11
N HIS A 40 -18.37 26.73 -1.62
CA HIS A 40 -17.37 25.72 -1.22
C HIS A 40 -16.21 25.50 -2.19
N LYS A 41 -15.73 26.52 -2.92
CA LYS A 41 -14.67 26.25 -3.92
C LYS A 41 -13.26 26.66 -3.54
N PHE A 42 -13.03 27.52 -2.54
CA PHE A 42 -11.64 27.90 -2.17
C PHE A 42 -11.51 28.33 -0.70
N VAL A 43 -11.21 27.38 0.20
CA VAL A 43 -10.57 27.73 1.49
C VAL A 43 -9.06 27.70 1.25
N ARG A 44 -8.46 28.88 1.09
CA ARG A 44 -7.00 29.03 1.01
C ARG A 44 -6.46 29.32 2.41
N ILE A 45 -5.81 28.34 3.02
CA ILE A 45 -5.10 28.52 4.28
C ILE A 45 -3.70 29.06 3.96
N VAL A 46 -3.35 30.24 4.49
CA VAL A 46 -2.04 30.88 4.29
C VAL A 46 -1.39 31.12 5.65
N PHE A 47 -0.84 30.06 6.22
CA PHE A 47 -0.04 30.10 7.44
C PHE A 47 1.29 29.35 7.18
N PRO A 48 2.37 29.68 7.90
CA PRO A 48 3.64 28.96 7.76
C PRO A 48 3.55 27.50 8.24
N GLN A 49 2.57 27.19 9.09
CA GLN A 49 2.28 25.87 9.60
C GLN A 49 0.79 25.71 9.84
N VAL A 50 0.30 24.47 9.73
CA VAL A 50 -1.03 24.07 10.15
C VAL A 50 -0.87 22.90 11.11
N THR A 51 -1.41 23.05 12.31
CA THR A 51 -1.47 21.97 13.29
C THR A 51 -2.89 21.43 13.30
N PHE A 52 -3.03 20.13 13.06
CA PHE A 52 -4.28 19.41 13.22
C PHE A 52 -4.19 18.60 14.51
N GLY A 53 -5.09 18.90 15.45
CA GLY A 53 -5.28 18.10 16.66
C GLY A 53 -5.58 18.94 17.90
N VAL A 54 -5.95 18.27 19.00
CA VAL A 54 -6.29 18.91 20.29
C VAL A 54 -5.33 18.53 21.42
N GLY A 55 -4.39 17.60 21.18
CA GLY A 55 -3.45 17.11 22.18
C GLY A 55 -4.09 16.32 23.33
N ALA A 56 -5.27 15.74 23.09
CA ALA A 56 -5.94 14.83 24.02
C ALA A 56 -5.92 13.41 23.45
N GLU A 57 -6.12 12.42 24.32
CA GLU A 57 -6.09 10.99 24.00
C GLU A 57 -7.33 10.54 23.21
N ILE A 58 -7.46 11.02 21.97
CA ILE A 58 -8.55 10.69 21.05
C ILE A 58 -8.05 10.64 19.61
N ASP A 59 -8.59 9.72 18.83
CA ASP A 59 -8.27 9.61 17.40
C ASP A 59 -8.75 10.86 16.65
N GLN A 60 -7.87 11.43 15.84
CA GLN A 60 -8.12 12.71 15.17
C GLN A 60 -7.60 12.72 13.75
N GLY A 61 -8.43 13.16 12.82
CA GLY A 61 -8.06 13.16 11.42
C GLY A 61 -8.88 14.10 10.56
N PHE A 62 -8.61 13.99 9.27
CA PHE A 62 -9.38 14.62 8.21
C PHE A 62 -9.78 13.56 7.19
N THR A 63 -10.87 13.82 6.50
CA THR A 63 -11.36 13.01 5.38
C THR A 63 -11.29 13.84 4.11
N LEU A 64 -10.84 13.21 3.03
CA LEU A 64 -10.92 13.70 1.66
C LEU A 64 -12.12 12.99 1.03
N ASP A 65 -13.25 13.68 1.02
CA ASP A 65 -14.53 13.22 0.49
C ASP A 65 -14.48 13.23 -1.05
N GLY A 66 -14.34 12.04 -1.63
CA GLY A 66 -14.23 11.84 -3.06
C GLY A 66 -15.56 11.37 -3.65
N ASN A 67 -15.71 11.46 -4.97
CA ASN A 67 -16.98 11.08 -5.61
C ASN A 67 -17.29 9.57 -5.53
N THR A 68 -16.27 8.71 -5.46
CA THR A 68 -16.44 7.24 -5.49
C THR A 68 -15.67 6.59 -4.35
N GLU A 69 -14.49 7.10 -4.04
CA GLU A 69 -13.69 6.69 -2.91
C GLU A 69 -13.31 7.90 -2.05
N ASP A 70 -13.42 7.70 -0.73
CA ASP A 70 -12.90 8.62 0.26
C ASP A 70 -11.48 8.21 0.68
N PHE A 71 -10.71 9.18 1.16
CA PHE A 71 -9.44 8.92 1.83
C PHE A 71 -9.43 9.60 3.18
N TYR A 72 -8.60 9.12 4.10
CA TYR A 72 -8.41 9.78 5.38
C TYR A 72 -6.93 9.88 5.75
N GLY A 73 -6.63 10.86 6.59
CA GLY A 73 -5.41 10.90 7.38
C GLY A 73 -5.77 11.10 8.84
N CYS A 74 -5.21 10.31 9.76
CA CYS A 74 -5.51 10.44 11.18
C CYS A 74 -4.31 10.10 12.07
N LEU A 75 -4.35 10.64 13.28
CA LEU A 75 -3.63 10.18 14.46
C LEU A 75 -4.54 9.15 15.15
N ASP A 76 -4.05 7.93 15.31
CA ASP A 76 -4.62 6.89 16.16
C ASP A 76 -3.86 6.95 17.48
N ASP A 77 -4.51 7.53 18.49
CA ASP A 77 -3.90 7.76 19.80
C ASP A 77 -3.81 6.47 20.60
N SER A 78 -4.77 5.55 20.39
CA SER A 78 -4.77 4.24 21.04
C SER A 78 -3.55 3.38 20.66
N ALA A 79 -2.98 3.63 19.48
CA ALA A 79 -1.82 2.92 18.94
C ALA A 79 -0.56 3.80 18.76
N ASP A 80 -0.60 5.08 19.13
CA ASP A 80 0.48 6.05 18.89
C ASP A 80 0.97 6.10 17.42
N THR A 81 0.04 6.12 16.47
CA THR A 81 0.38 6.09 15.03
C THR A 81 -0.24 7.21 14.22
N PHE A 82 0.45 7.60 13.15
CA PHE A 82 -0.13 8.38 12.06
C PHE A 82 -0.47 7.47 10.88
N ILE A 83 -1.70 7.56 10.40
CA ILE A 83 -2.25 6.67 9.38
C ILE A 83 -2.77 7.47 8.20
N LEU A 84 -2.47 7.03 6.99
CA LEU A 84 -3.17 7.39 5.75
C LEU A 84 -3.86 6.15 5.20
N GLY A 85 -5.12 6.26 4.80
CA GLY A 85 -5.88 5.10 4.33
C GLY A 85 -7.05 5.43 3.41
N LEU A 86 -7.67 4.36 2.92
CA LEU A 86 -8.88 4.41 2.12
C LEU A 86 -10.11 4.43 3.03
N GLY A 87 -11.16 5.15 2.64
CA GLY A 87 -12.40 5.31 3.40
C GLY A 87 -12.42 6.57 4.26
N ALA A 88 -13.28 6.57 5.29
CA ALA A 88 -13.55 7.77 6.09
C ALA A 88 -13.25 7.61 7.59
N ALA A 89 -12.97 6.40 8.07
CA ALA A 89 -12.74 6.12 9.49
C ALA A 89 -11.27 5.82 9.78
N CYS A 90 -10.75 6.41 10.88
CA CYS A 90 -9.38 6.17 11.32
C CYS A 90 -9.14 4.67 11.59
N GLY A 91 -7.97 4.17 11.21
CA GLY A 91 -7.58 2.77 11.39
C GLY A 91 -8.25 1.76 10.43
N THR A 92 -9.26 2.16 9.65
CA THR A 92 -9.86 1.28 8.64
C THR A 92 -9.04 1.29 7.35
N THR A 93 -8.72 0.12 6.77
CA THR A 93 -7.98 0.05 5.49
C THR A 93 -6.74 0.96 5.39
N PRO A 94 -5.78 0.86 6.34
CA PRO A 94 -4.58 1.68 6.36
C PRO A 94 -3.69 1.37 5.16
N ALA A 95 -3.26 2.39 4.41
CA ALA A 95 -2.32 2.26 3.30
C ALA A 95 -0.89 2.62 3.72
N VAL A 96 -0.74 3.66 4.55
CA VAL A 96 0.52 4.05 5.18
C VAL A 96 0.28 4.17 6.69
N THR A 97 1.13 3.55 7.49
CA THR A 97 1.16 3.73 8.94
C THR A 97 2.56 4.12 9.35
N ILE A 98 2.69 5.23 10.07
CA ILE A 98 3.93 5.67 10.69
C ILE A 98 3.73 5.52 12.19
N SER A 99 4.60 4.75 12.85
CA SER A 99 4.53 4.55 14.29
C SER A 99 5.83 4.99 14.94
N ASP A 100 5.72 5.50 16.16
CA ASP A 100 6.88 5.58 17.04
C ASP A 100 7.22 4.15 17.48
N SER A 101 8.29 3.59 16.91
CA SER A 101 8.77 2.25 17.27
C SER A 101 9.45 2.21 18.64
N GLY A 102 9.46 3.32 19.40
CA GLY A 102 10.22 3.47 20.64
C GLY A 102 11.74 3.42 20.41
N THR A 103 12.16 3.51 19.15
CA THR A 103 13.55 3.55 18.69
C THR A 103 13.79 4.88 18.01
N ALA A 104 15.04 5.34 17.93
CA ALA A 104 15.37 6.66 17.36
C ALA A 104 15.00 6.85 15.86
N VAL A 105 14.38 5.86 15.22
CA VAL A 105 13.98 5.85 13.82
C VAL A 105 12.52 5.40 13.73
N PRO A 106 11.58 6.29 13.34
CA PRO A 106 10.19 5.92 13.12
C PRO A 106 10.06 4.79 12.09
N THR A 107 9.13 3.88 12.30
CA THR A 107 8.83 2.82 11.33
C THR A 107 7.71 3.25 10.40
N VAL A 108 7.88 2.98 9.10
CA VAL A 108 6.83 3.18 8.09
C VAL A 108 6.39 1.81 7.60
N LYS A 109 5.11 1.49 7.82
CA LYS A 109 4.43 0.33 7.26
C LYS A 109 3.60 0.78 6.07
N LEU A 110 3.72 0.06 4.97
CA LEU A 110 2.91 0.24 3.77
C LEU A 110 2.07 -1.02 3.59
N THR A 111 0.76 -0.85 3.37
CA THR A 111 -0.15 -1.97 3.12
C THR A 111 -0.49 -1.99 1.64
N GLY A 112 -0.18 -3.10 0.96
CA GLY A 112 -0.42 -3.27 -0.46
C GLY A 112 0.87 -3.43 -1.27
N GLN A 113 0.75 -3.41 -2.59
CA GLN A 113 1.86 -3.62 -3.51
C GLN A 113 2.68 -2.33 -3.64
N ILE A 114 3.91 -2.32 -3.14
CA ILE A 114 4.91 -1.30 -3.51
C ILE A 114 5.58 -1.81 -4.79
N SER A 115 4.98 -1.58 -5.95
CA SER A 115 5.65 -1.90 -7.22
C SER A 115 6.65 -0.77 -7.55
N PRO A 116 7.96 -1.02 -7.76
CA PRO A 116 8.65 -2.31 -7.92
C PRO A 116 9.69 -2.60 -6.80
N VAL A 117 9.34 -2.38 -5.52
CA VAL A 117 10.25 -2.62 -4.38
C VAL A 117 9.79 -3.84 -3.59
N ALA A 118 10.48 -4.97 -3.77
CA ALA A 118 10.41 -6.09 -2.82
C ALA A 118 10.98 -5.63 -1.47
N ILE A 119 10.12 -5.20 -0.55
CA ILE A 119 10.47 -5.24 0.86
C ILE A 119 10.23 -6.67 1.30
N ASP A 120 11.33 -7.42 1.44
CA ASP A 120 11.37 -8.64 2.23
C ASP A 120 10.91 -8.30 3.65
N THR A 121 9.63 -8.56 3.92
CA THR A 121 8.95 -8.26 5.18
C THR A 121 8.88 -9.48 6.10
N GLY A 122 9.60 -10.56 5.81
CA GLY A 122 9.54 -11.79 6.62
C GLY A 122 8.12 -12.37 6.72
N ALA A 123 7.28 -12.13 5.70
CA ALA A 123 5.90 -12.60 5.67
C ALA A 123 5.87 -14.13 5.52
N SER A 124 5.19 -14.82 6.43
CA SER A 124 5.13 -16.27 6.58
C SER A 124 4.13 -16.98 5.65
N THR A 125 3.85 -16.41 4.47
CA THR A 125 2.94 -17.00 3.48
C THR A 125 3.54 -17.01 2.09
N ALA A 126 3.19 -18.03 1.30
CA ALA A 126 3.65 -18.18 -0.09
C ALA A 126 3.34 -16.92 -0.91
N ILE A 127 4.33 -16.46 -1.68
CA ILE A 127 4.21 -15.32 -2.58
C ILE A 127 3.99 -15.86 -4.00
N THR A 128 2.80 -15.61 -4.54
CA THR A 128 2.52 -15.81 -5.96
C THR A 128 2.83 -14.51 -6.69
N LEU A 129 3.89 -14.52 -7.50
CA LEU A 129 4.28 -13.37 -8.32
C LEU A 129 3.28 -13.20 -9.46
N THR A 130 3.04 -11.96 -9.86
CA THR A 130 2.10 -11.58 -10.93
C THR A 130 2.82 -10.82 -12.05
N GLY A 131 2.13 -10.59 -13.17
CA GLY A 131 2.67 -9.73 -14.24
C GLY A 131 2.95 -8.29 -13.80
N ALA A 132 2.33 -7.80 -12.72
CA ALA A 132 2.59 -6.48 -12.17
C ALA A 132 3.92 -6.39 -11.39
N ASP A 133 4.47 -7.54 -10.99
CA ASP A 133 5.74 -7.65 -10.27
C ASP A 133 6.94 -7.72 -11.24
N CYS A 134 6.71 -7.42 -12.51
CA CYS A 134 7.72 -7.53 -13.53
C CYS A 134 8.95 -6.66 -13.26
N GLY A 135 10.14 -7.27 -13.33
CA GLY A 135 11.40 -6.60 -13.03
C GLY A 135 11.85 -6.72 -11.57
N LEU A 136 11.09 -7.43 -10.72
CA LEU A 136 11.41 -7.60 -9.31
C LEU A 136 12.72 -8.37 -9.12
N LYS A 137 13.53 -7.86 -8.18
CA LYS A 137 14.68 -8.56 -7.62
C LYS A 137 14.40 -8.90 -6.16
N THR A 138 14.42 -10.17 -5.84
CA THR A 138 14.21 -10.74 -4.52
C THR A 138 15.55 -11.14 -3.92
N THR A 139 15.89 -10.59 -2.76
CA THR A 139 16.99 -11.09 -1.94
C THR A 139 16.44 -12.03 -0.89
N ILE A 140 16.80 -13.31 -0.96
CA ILE A 140 16.44 -14.34 0.02
C ILE A 140 17.33 -14.15 1.25
N LYS A 141 16.73 -13.87 2.41
CA LYS A 141 17.44 -13.60 3.67
C LYS A 141 17.06 -14.55 4.80
N ASP A 142 16.18 -15.51 4.53
CA ASP A 142 15.83 -16.59 5.44
C ASP A 142 16.71 -17.81 5.16
N ALA A 143 17.32 -18.37 6.20
CA ALA A 143 18.15 -19.58 6.07
C ALA A 143 17.30 -20.83 5.85
N THR A 144 16.02 -20.79 6.22
CA THR A 144 15.04 -21.85 6.01
C THR A 144 13.83 -21.24 5.32
N PRO A 145 13.29 -21.85 4.26
CA PRO A 145 12.24 -21.24 3.46
C PRO A 145 10.99 -21.04 4.30
N THR A 146 10.69 -19.78 4.57
CA THR A 146 9.41 -19.35 5.15
C THR A 146 8.41 -18.97 4.06
N ILE A 147 8.92 -18.70 2.86
CA ILE A 147 8.17 -18.27 1.69
C ILE A 147 8.42 -19.24 0.54
N ALA A 148 7.35 -19.73 -0.07
CA ALA A 148 7.40 -20.37 -1.39
C ALA A 148 7.17 -19.31 -2.47
N TYR A 149 8.02 -19.29 -3.50
CA TYR A 149 7.88 -18.40 -4.66
C TYR A 149 7.29 -19.15 -5.85
N THR A 150 6.20 -18.62 -6.39
CA THR A 150 5.61 -19.11 -7.65
C THR A 150 5.71 -18.03 -8.72
N LEU A 151 6.40 -18.32 -9.83
CA LEU A 151 6.46 -17.42 -11.00
C LEU A 151 5.09 -17.33 -11.67
N PRO A 152 4.71 -16.17 -12.25
CA PRO A 152 3.43 -16.06 -12.92
C PRO A 152 3.37 -16.88 -14.22
N ALA A 153 2.17 -16.97 -14.79
CA ALA A 153 2.02 -17.37 -16.18
C ALA A 153 2.88 -16.49 -17.10
N VAL A 154 3.52 -17.12 -18.07
CA VAL A 154 4.31 -16.47 -19.13
C VAL A 154 3.40 -15.71 -20.09
N SER A 155 2.98 -14.51 -19.72
CA SER A 155 2.05 -13.69 -20.52
C SER A 155 2.67 -12.42 -21.09
N ILE A 156 3.82 -12.00 -20.58
CA ILE A 156 4.49 -10.75 -20.95
C ILE A 156 5.90 -11.06 -21.43
N THR A 157 6.18 -10.91 -22.72
CA THR A 157 7.53 -11.02 -23.29
C THR A 157 8.43 -9.92 -22.72
N GLY A 158 9.66 -10.29 -22.39
CA GLY A 158 10.65 -9.39 -21.78
C GLY A 158 10.50 -9.24 -20.26
N CYS A 159 9.45 -9.82 -19.67
CA CYS A 159 9.29 -9.75 -18.23
C CYS A 159 10.35 -10.56 -17.49
N SER A 160 10.88 -10.07 -16.36
CA SER A 160 11.96 -10.78 -15.65
C SER A 160 11.81 -10.76 -14.13
N PHE A 161 12.33 -11.80 -13.49
CA PHE A 161 12.45 -11.92 -12.03
C PHE A 161 13.86 -12.37 -11.67
N GLU A 162 14.46 -11.78 -10.65
CA GLU A 162 15.79 -12.15 -10.16
C GLU A 162 15.73 -12.55 -8.68
N PHE A 163 16.40 -13.64 -8.33
CA PHE A 163 16.49 -14.18 -6.97
C PHE A 163 17.96 -14.26 -6.59
N VAL A 164 18.33 -13.72 -5.44
CA VAL A 164 19.72 -13.69 -4.94
C VAL A 164 19.75 -14.15 -3.49
N LEU A 165 20.67 -15.04 -3.13
CA LEU A 165 20.91 -15.38 -1.74
C LEU A 165 21.66 -14.25 -1.03
N GLY A 166 21.01 -13.64 -0.03
CA GLY A 166 21.62 -12.67 0.89
C GLY A 166 22.14 -13.30 2.19
N ILE A 167 21.87 -14.59 2.41
CA ILE A 167 22.32 -15.38 3.56
C ILE A 167 22.69 -16.80 3.11
N ASP A 168 23.53 -17.49 3.88
CA ASP A 168 23.73 -18.93 3.71
C ASP A 168 22.46 -19.68 4.17
N ILE A 169 22.00 -20.63 3.37
CA ILE A 169 20.76 -21.37 3.60
C ILE A 169 21.03 -22.75 4.19
N THR A 170 20.17 -23.20 5.09
CA THR A 170 20.21 -24.51 5.74
C THR A 170 19.11 -25.47 5.26
N ALA A 171 18.17 -24.98 4.46
CA ALA A 171 17.13 -25.76 3.78
C ALA A 171 16.97 -25.28 2.32
N ASP A 172 16.34 -26.11 1.49
CA ASP A 172 16.18 -25.86 0.05
C ASP A 172 15.21 -24.70 -0.20
N HIS A 173 15.61 -23.71 -1.01
CA HIS A 173 14.71 -22.65 -1.48
C HIS A 173 14.33 -22.93 -2.94
N THR A 174 13.09 -23.34 -3.17
CA THR A 174 12.58 -23.69 -4.49
C THR A 174 11.69 -22.58 -5.05
N ILE A 175 11.96 -22.18 -6.29
CA ILE A 175 11.14 -21.27 -7.07
C ILE A 175 10.45 -22.13 -8.15
N THR A 176 9.13 -22.11 -8.15
CA THR A 176 8.30 -22.96 -9.03
C THR A 176 7.61 -22.13 -10.09
N ALA A 177 7.47 -22.64 -11.31
CA ALA A 177 6.67 -22.03 -12.34
C ALA A 177 5.17 -22.30 -12.13
N ALA A 178 4.29 -21.35 -12.48
CA ALA A 178 2.84 -21.56 -12.42
C ALA A 178 2.31 -22.64 -13.39
N ALA A 179 3.10 -22.99 -14.41
CA ALA A 179 2.83 -24.10 -15.32
C ALA A 179 4.03 -25.04 -15.36
N VAL A 180 3.79 -26.27 -15.80
CA VAL A 180 4.82 -27.31 -15.90
C VAL A 180 5.63 -27.15 -17.19
N SER A 181 6.89 -27.54 -17.16
CA SER A 181 7.78 -27.69 -18.30
C SER A 181 8.02 -26.40 -19.08
N ILE A 182 8.00 -25.26 -18.39
CA ILE A 182 8.19 -23.94 -19.00
C ILE A 182 9.49 -23.25 -18.59
N ILE A 183 10.40 -23.90 -17.85
CA ILE A 183 11.71 -23.33 -17.53
C ILE A 183 12.78 -23.98 -18.41
N ASP A 184 13.45 -23.14 -19.21
CA ASP A 184 14.56 -23.53 -20.09
C ASP A 184 15.76 -22.60 -19.88
N GLY A 185 16.97 -23.09 -20.08
CA GLY A 185 18.16 -22.23 -20.12
C GLY A 185 19.36 -22.85 -19.43
N GLN A 186 20.34 -22.01 -19.12
CA GLN A 186 21.64 -22.48 -18.62
C GLN A 186 22.15 -21.56 -17.52
N MET A 187 22.68 -22.16 -16.45
CA MET A 187 23.29 -21.47 -15.32
C MET A 187 24.73 -21.91 -15.12
N ASP A 188 25.59 -21.03 -14.62
CA ASP A 188 26.99 -21.35 -14.28
C ASP A 188 27.11 -21.75 -12.81
N ILE A 189 27.36 -23.02 -12.56
CA ILE A 189 27.49 -23.60 -11.22
C ILE A 189 28.96 -23.98 -11.02
N ASN A 190 29.69 -23.07 -10.38
CA ASN A 190 31.11 -23.21 -10.06
C ASN A 190 31.99 -23.54 -11.28
N GLY A 191 31.77 -22.85 -12.40
CA GLY A 191 32.48 -23.06 -13.65
C GLY A 191 31.97 -24.24 -14.48
N THR A 192 30.90 -24.91 -14.03
CA THR A 192 30.20 -25.97 -14.79
C THR A 192 28.83 -25.47 -15.20
N TYR A 193 28.44 -25.72 -16.46
CA TYR A 193 27.12 -25.32 -16.91
C TYR A 193 26.05 -26.33 -16.53
N LEU A 194 25.07 -25.87 -15.76
CA LEU A 194 23.82 -26.58 -15.48
C LEU A 194 22.80 -26.21 -16.56
N GLN A 195 22.36 -27.21 -17.31
CA GLN A 195 21.31 -27.09 -18.33
C GLN A 195 19.95 -27.41 -17.69
N CYS A 196 18.96 -26.55 -17.94
CA CYS A 196 17.58 -26.72 -17.53
C CYS A 196 16.74 -26.83 -18.81
N GLU A 197 16.03 -27.95 -18.99
CA GLU A 197 15.24 -28.23 -20.19
C GLU A 197 13.85 -28.76 -19.82
N ASN A 198 12.82 -27.97 -20.13
CA ASN A 198 11.43 -28.30 -19.83
C ASN A 198 11.21 -28.56 -18.33
N GLU A 199 11.78 -27.72 -17.49
CA GLU A 199 11.74 -27.88 -16.04
C GLU A 199 10.54 -27.13 -15.44
N ASP A 200 10.17 -27.51 -14.23
CA ASP A 200 9.04 -26.94 -13.48
C ASP A 200 9.53 -25.96 -12.41
N ALA A 201 10.74 -26.17 -11.92
CA ALA A 201 11.33 -25.38 -10.85
C ALA A 201 12.86 -25.32 -10.93
N PHE A 202 13.42 -24.35 -10.21
CA PHE A 202 14.83 -24.35 -9.81
C PHE A 202 14.96 -24.15 -8.30
N THR A 203 15.99 -24.75 -7.71
CA THR A 203 16.17 -24.79 -6.26
C THR A 203 17.58 -24.38 -5.89
N PHE A 204 17.71 -23.41 -4.97
CA PHE A 204 18.95 -23.20 -4.23
C PHE A 204 19.06 -24.28 -3.15
N LYS A 205 20.15 -25.06 -3.19
CA LYS A 205 20.33 -26.24 -2.33
C LYS A 205 20.84 -25.90 -0.94
N ALA A 206 20.20 -26.49 0.06
CA ALA A 206 20.56 -26.42 1.47
C ALA A 206 22.06 -26.71 1.68
N ASN A 207 22.73 -25.83 2.42
CA ASN A 207 24.15 -25.95 2.81
C ASN A 207 25.15 -26.01 1.63
N ALA A 208 24.68 -25.88 0.38
CA ALA A 208 25.52 -25.91 -0.82
C ALA A 208 25.50 -24.56 -1.56
N ALA A 209 24.34 -23.89 -1.58
CA ALA A 209 24.23 -22.53 -2.06
C ALA A 209 24.70 -21.53 -1.00
N LEU A 210 25.65 -20.69 -1.37
CA LEU A 210 26.24 -19.67 -0.51
C LEU A 210 25.71 -18.29 -0.86
N VAL A 211 25.91 -17.34 0.06
CA VAL A 211 25.62 -15.91 -0.19
C VAL A 211 26.19 -15.47 -1.55
N GLY A 212 25.37 -14.76 -2.32
CA GLY A 212 25.71 -14.24 -3.64
C GLY A 212 25.36 -15.17 -4.80
N ALA A 213 24.95 -16.41 -4.56
CA ALA A 213 24.32 -17.24 -5.59
C ALA A 213 23.05 -16.56 -6.10
N TRP A 214 22.80 -16.61 -7.41
CA TRP A 214 21.66 -15.94 -8.01
C TRP A 214 21.13 -16.65 -9.25
N THR A 215 19.84 -16.45 -9.49
CA THR A 215 19.12 -16.91 -10.68
C THR A 215 18.19 -15.80 -11.17
N LYS A 216 18.17 -15.58 -12.48
CA LYS A 216 17.26 -14.66 -13.17
C LYS A 216 16.51 -15.41 -14.25
N VAL A 217 15.20 -15.22 -14.28
CA VAL A 217 14.34 -15.71 -15.36
C VAL A 217 13.83 -14.53 -16.20
N TYR A 218 13.72 -14.72 -17.51
CA TYR A 218 13.06 -13.77 -18.42
C TYR A 218 12.08 -14.51 -19.33
N SER A 219 10.88 -13.97 -19.44
CA SER A 219 9.81 -14.52 -20.28
C SER A 219 10.06 -14.16 -21.73
N ASP A 220 10.03 -15.15 -22.62
CA ASP A 220 9.95 -14.91 -24.07
C ASP A 220 8.49 -14.85 -24.58
N GLY A 221 7.51 -15.04 -23.67
CA GLY A 221 6.08 -15.14 -23.98
C GLY A 221 5.57 -16.58 -24.09
N VAL A 222 6.45 -17.57 -24.00
CA VAL A 222 6.11 -19.01 -24.05
C VAL A 222 6.79 -19.78 -22.91
N LYS A 223 8.01 -19.40 -22.54
CA LYS A 223 8.83 -20.01 -21.49
C LYS A 223 9.55 -18.96 -20.65
N TRP A 224 9.92 -19.38 -19.44
CA TRP A 224 10.87 -18.71 -18.58
C TRP A 224 12.28 -19.16 -18.97
N ASN A 225 13.04 -18.25 -19.57
CA ASN A 225 14.44 -18.48 -19.88
C ASN A 225 15.30 -18.16 -18.65
N VAL A 226 15.95 -19.17 -18.07
CA VAL A 226 16.75 -19.06 -16.85
C VAL A 226 18.22 -18.81 -17.15
N ARG A 227 18.85 -17.95 -16.34
CA ARG A 227 20.29 -17.74 -16.21
C ARG A 227 20.64 -17.58 -14.75
N GLY A 228 21.89 -17.80 -14.38
CA GLY A 228 22.29 -17.70 -12.99
C GLY A 228 23.76 -18.03 -12.83
N ALA A 229 24.28 -17.73 -11.65
CA ALA A 229 25.61 -18.15 -11.27
C ALA A 229 25.69 -18.48 -9.77
N SER A 230 26.58 -19.41 -9.44
CA SER A 230 26.92 -19.74 -8.06
C SER A 230 28.31 -20.34 -7.96
N THR A 231 28.92 -20.28 -6.78
CA THR A 231 30.26 -20.81 -6.49
C THR A 231 30.24 -22.20 -5.86
N GLY A 232 29.10 -22.70 -5.39
CA GLY A 232 28.96 -24.07 -4.87
C GLY A 232 28.67 -25.06 -6.00
N GLY A 233 29.42 -26.15 -6.12
CA GLY A 233 29.30 -27.10 -7.26
C GLY A 233 27.93 -27.80 -7.41
N THR A 234 27.11 -27.83 -6.36
CA THR A 234 25.74 -28.40 -6.37
C THR A 234 24.72 -27.40 -5.81
N SER A 235 25.04 -26.11 -5.86
CA SER A 235 24.27 -25.07 -5.19
C SER A 235 22.90 -24.81 -5.81
N ILE A 236 22.72 -25.12 -7.09
CA ILE A 236 21.45 -24.91 -7.79
C ILE A 236 21.13 -26.18 -8.57
N THR A 237 19.87 -26.58 -8.56
CA THR A 237 19.34 -27.68 -9.37
C THR A 237 18.08 -27.24 -10.11
N CYS A 238 17.81 -27.83 -11.27
CA CYS A 238 16.51 -27.73 -11.94
C CYS A 238 15.76 -29.07 -11.81
N THR A 239 14.44 -29.00 -11.72
CA THR A 239 13.58 -30.18 -11.56
C THR A 239 12.27 -30.00 -12.32
N THR A 240 11.88 -31.01 -13.07
CA THR A 240 10.50 -31.36 -13.44
C THR A 240 9.69 -31.84 -12.26
#